data_AF-A0A6M5FA94-F1
#
_entry.id   AF-A0A6M5FA94-F1
#
_cell.length_a   1.000
_cell.length_b   1.000
_cell.length_c   1.000
_cell.angle_alpha   90.00
_cell.angle_beta   90.00
_cell.angle_gamma   90.00
#
_symmetry.space_group_name_H-M   'P 1'
#
loop_
_entity.id
_entity.type
_entity.pdbx_description
1 polymer ?
#
loop_
_entity_poly.entity_id
_entity_poly.type
_entity_poly.pdbx_seq_one_letter_code
_entity_poly.pdbx_strand_id
1 'polypeptide(L)'
;MKRTKAQINNLLDDIAQFTILLSDSNYGINYEPKYLNFSSFERIIDENLEYWHDKKGGQGFHAEWQNIRNKFNSIKEYLESIGDSPEPRDDILNYLLSNLSHDRVDNNGKYTYRISVNSPIISDASWRSIDRFIDFYLDRVDDGRELSDAIRRYVELCRNPIQVGSSLYQNYNYSYYPALFILKDELSPKNVSIKNFEQKTLRPARDKLEQLLQEAGESQQEITRFIEEKRKEVQNQVDKNIAEMDDYKSKVNDWEAKKHKELDTLEDTYRKKLQLEAPEELLNERSEKYRKKAKYWTVGLCVVAIILLFVIAWFVHSLHEFPKGITEKVPFLSQQVLFIGAISFFVYIIRVMVKIVMSNHHIAMEYEQKAALTRFYQALTYEGIEVDDNEKLIIMSALFSKVDTGLVKTNESVDLDSVLGLIARNSGK
;
A
#
# COMPACT_ATOMS: atom_id res chain seq x y z
N MET A 1 22.44 14.49 0.75
CA MET A 1 23.01 15.44 -0.22
C MET A 1 22.85 16.83 0.40
N LYS A 2 23.89 17.68 0.39
CA LYS A 2 23.75 19.06 0.90
C LYS A 2 22.95 19.89 -0.11
N ARG A 3 22.09 20.78 0.38
CA ARG A 3 21.35 21.69 -0.50
C ARG A 3 22.29 22.72 -1.12
N THR A 4 22.07 23.05 -2.39
CA THR A 4 22.81 24.10 -3.10
C THR A 4 22.23 25.49 -2.79
N LYS A 5 22.96 26.54 -3.15
CA LYS A 5 22.53 27.93 -2.93
C LYS A 5 21.19 28.23 -3.61
N ALA A 6 20.99 27.74 -4.83
CA ALA A 6 19.73 27.88 -5.56
C ALA A 6 18.57 27.15 -4.85
N GLN A 7 18.81 25.96 -4.31
CA GLN A 7 17.81 25.19 -3.57
C GLN A 7 17.41 25.86 -2.26
N ILE A 8 18.37 26.43 -1.53
CA ILE A 8 18.13 27.17 -0.29
C ILE A 8 17.29 28.43 -0.57
N ASN A 9 17.59 29.16 -1.65
CA ASN A 9 16.75 30.29 -2.04
C ASN A 9 15.31 29.88 -2.30
N ASN A 10 15.09 28.83 -3.12
CA ASN A 10 13.75 28.36 -3.45
C ASN A 10 12.98 27.90 -2.22
N LEU A 11 13.65 27.23 -1.28
CA LEU A 11 13.04 26.81 -0.01
C LEU A 11 12.56 28.01 0.82
N LEU A 12 13.35 29.08 0.87
CA LEU A 12 13.04 30.26 1.67
C LEU A 12 12.09 31.23 0.97
N ASP A 13 12.04 31.25 -0.36
CA ASP A 13 11.34 32.29 -1.12
C ASP A 13 9.83 32.31 -0.84
N ASP A 14 9.24 31.19 -0.44
CA ASP A 14 7.81 31.13 -0.10
C ASP A 14 7.51 31.46 1.38
N ILE A 15 8.50 31.35 2.27
CA ILE A 15 8.27 31.39 3.73
C ILE A 15 8.91 32.59 4.44
N ALA A 16 9.99 33.15 3.87
CA ALA A 16 10.77 34.19 4.52
C ALA A 16 11.27 35.28 3.55
N GLN A 17 11.44 36.48 4.09
CA GLN A 17 12.09 37.63 3.46
C GLN A 17 12.93 38.36 4.50
N PHE A 18 13.90 39.13 4.03
CA PHE A 18 14.85 39.84 4.89
C PHE A 18 14.84 41.32 4.56
N THR A 19 14.89 42.16 5.57
CA THR A 19 14.96 43.61 5.41
C THR A 19 15.99 44.15 6.38
N ILE A 20 16.91 44.99 5.90
CA ILE A 20 17.90 45.66 6.74
C ILE A 20 17.31 47.00 7.17
N LEU A 21 17.38 47.29 8.46
CA LEU A 21 17.01 48.57 9.04
C LEU A 21 18.27 49.25 9.53
N LEU A 22 18.46 50.51 9.13
CA LEU A 22 19.46 51.33 9.80
C LEU A 22 18.93 51.66 11.18
N SER A 23 19.71 51.35 12.22
CA SER A 23 19.38 51.74 13.61
C SER A 23 19.20 53.26 13.73
N ASP A 24 18.68 53.73 14.86
CA ASP A 24 18.35 55.15 15.14
C ASP A 24 19.55 56.12 15.04
N SER A 25 20.75 55.60 14.72
CA SER A 25 22.02 56.30 14.64
C SER A 25 22.20 57.23 13.43
N ASN A 26 21.21 57.41 12.54
CA ASN A 26 21.27 58.34 11.39
C ASN A 26 22.42 58.07 10.40
N TYR A 27 22.54 56.85 9.90
CA TYR A 27 23.57 56.52 8.89
C TYR A 27 23.12 56.57 7.43
N GLY A 28 21.83 56.73 7.16
CA GLY A 28 21.30 56.78 5.79
C GLY A 28 20.83 58.18 5.42
N ILE A 29 21.10 58.64 4.20
CA ILE A 29 20.55 59.90 3.68
C ILE A 29 19.22 59.60 3.00
N ASN A 30 19.22 58.71 2.01
CA ASN A 30 18.06 58.32 1.20
C ASN A 30 17.97 56.79 1.13
N TYR A 31 18.02 56.14 2.30
CA TYR A 31 17.86 54.70 2.42
C TYR A 31 16.40 54.33 2.66
N GLU A 32 15.87 53.52 1.75
CA GLU A 32 14.58 52.86 1.93
C GLU A 32 14.81 51.35 2.10
N PRO A 33 14.35 50.76 3.23
CA PRO A 33 14.44 49.33 3.44
C PRO A 33 13.68 48.55 2.35
N LYS A 34 14.34 47.56 1.74
CA LYS A 34 13.77 46.71 0.70
C LYS A 34 13.60 45.28 1.19
N TYR A 35 12.61 44.57 0.66
CA TYR A 35 12.47 43.13 0.85
C TYR A 35 13.51 42.39 0.01
N LEU A 36 14.32 41.56 0.66
CA LEU A 36 15.41 40.80 0.09
C LEU A 36 15.11 39.31 0.20
N ASN A 37 15.44 38.55 -0.84
CA ASN A 37 15.58 37.11 -0.72
C ASN A 37 16.93 36.74 -0.09
N PHE A 38 17.11 35.47 0.26
CA PHE A 38 18.29 35.01 1.00
C PHE A 38 19.62 35.33 0.30
N SER A 39 19.70 35.16 -1.03
CA SER A 39 20.91 35.51 -1.79
C SER A 39 21.16 37.01 -1.94
N SER A 40 20.11 37.82 -2.10
CA SER A 40 20.26 39.27 -2.14
C SER A 40 20.71 39.82 -0.79
N PHE A 41 20.26 39.18 0.29
CA PHE A 41 20.72 39.48 1.65
C PHE A 41 22.20 39.11 1.84
N GLU A 42 22.63 37.92 1.43
CA GLU A 42 24.06 37.52 1.41
C GLU A 42 24.90 38.55 0.66
N ARG A 43 24.47 38.94 -0.54
CA ARG A 43 25.21 39.90 -1.38
C ARG A 43 25.37 41.26 -0.70
N ILE A 44 24.34 41.78 -0.04
CA ILE A 44 24.45 43.06 0.67
C ILE A 44 25.42 42.96 1.85
N ILE A 45 25.42 41.84 2.59
CA ILE A 45 26.39 41.62 3.67
C ILE A 45 27.81 41.65 3.10
N ASP A 46 28.04 40.95 1.99
CA ASP A 46 29.34 40.79 1.37
C ASP A 46 29.89 42.12 0.83
N GLU A 47 29.06 42.87 0.12
CA GLU A 47 29.42 44.20 -0.40
C GLU A 47 29.86 45.14 0.72
N ASN A 48 29.14 45.16 1.84
CA ASN A 48 29.47 46.06 2.95
C ASN A 48 30.70 45.58 3.73
N LEU A 49 30.87 44.27 3.92
CA LEU A 49 32.10 43.71 4.51
C LEU A 49 33.33 44.09 3.69
N GLU A 50 33.27 43.88 2.37
CA GLU A 50 34.36 44.20 1.45
C GLU A 50 34.74 45.68 1.53
N TYR A 51 33.75 46.58 1.51
CA TYR A 51 34.01 48.01 1.60
C TYR A 51 34.68 48.41 2.92
N TRP A 52 34.25 47.85 4.06
CA TRP A 52 34.75 48.24 5.36
C TRP A 52 36.04 47.53 5.78
N HIS A 53 36.44 46.45 5.09
CA HIS A 53 37.60 45.62 5.43
C HIS A 53 38.89 46.43 5.62
N ASP A 54 39.21 47.28 4.63
CA ASP A 54 40.45 48.06 4.63
C ASP A 54 40.24 49.55 4.95
N LYS A 55 39.00 49.98 5.24
CA LYS A 55 38.71 51.38 5.54
C LYS A 55 39.15 51.74 6.97
N LYS A 56 40.09 52.68 7.06
CA LYS A 56 40.57 53.25 8.32
C LYS A 56 39.42 53.90 9.09
N GLY A 57 39.27 53.59 10.38
CA GLY A 57 38.14 54.04 11.20
C GLY A 57 36.83 53.26 10.98
N GLY A 58 36.79 52.35 10.01
CA GLY A 58 35.62 51.53 9.67
C GLY A 58 35.48 50.22 10.46
N GLN A 59 36.38 49.94 11.41
CA GLN A 59 36.48 48.66 12.11
C GLN A 59 35.21 48.32 12.90
N GLY A 60 34.56 49.34 13.47
CA GLY A 60 33.25 49.18 14.13
C GLY A 60 32.17 48.73 13.15
N PHE A 61 32.11 49.35 11.96
CA PHE A 61 31.17 48.97 10.91
C PHE A 61 31.45 47.57 10.36
N HIS A 62 32.73 47.25 10.12
CA HIS A 62 33.13 45.91 9.72
C HIS A 62 32.70 44.87 10.75
N ALA A 63 32.86 45.14 12.06
CA ALA A 63 32.42 44.24 13.12
C ALA A 63 30.90 44.04 13.15
N GLU A 64 30.10 45.09 12.92
CA GLU A 64 28.64 45.00 12.80
C GLU A 64 28.24 44.08 11.64
N TRP A 65 28.82 44.28 10.45
CA TRP A 65 28.55 43.43 9.29
C TRP A 65 29.06 42.01 9.47
N GLN A 66 30.20 41.83 10.14
CA GLN A 66 30.75 40.50 10.45
C GLN A 66 29.83 39.72 11.40
N ASN A 67 29.20 40.38 12.38
CA ASN A 67 28.22 39.76 13.24
C ASN A 67 27.01 39.24 12.42
N ILE A 68 26.51 40.06 11.50
CA ILE A 68 25.42 39.65 10.59
C ILE A 68 25.88 38.48 9.70
N ARG A 69 27.11 38.51 9.18
CA ARG A 69 27.67 37.41 8.37
C ARG A 69 27.78 36.11 9.14
N ASN A 70 28.20 36.16 10.41
CA ASN A 70 28.28 34.98 11.24
C ASN A 70 26.89 34.35 11.45
N LYS A 71 25.87 35.16 11.76
CA LYS A 71 24.49 34.69 11.87
C LYS A 71 23.98 34.09 10.56
N PHE A 72 24.26 34.76 9.44
CA PHE A 72 23.91 34.28 8.11
C PHE A 72 24.56 32.91 7.81
N ASN A 73 25.84 32.74 8.12
CA ASN A 73 26.55 31.48 7.93
C ASN A 73 25.93 30.35 8.77
N SER A 74 25.59 30.61 10.05
CA SER A 74 24.91 29.62 10.90
C SER A 74 23.55 29.17 10.34
N ILE A 75 22.81 30.08 9.68
CA ILE A 75 21.56 29.75 9.00
C ILE A 75 21.83 28.94 7.75
N LYS A 76 22.82 29.34 6.94
CA LYS A 76 23.21 28.63 5.73
C LYS A 76 23.62 27.18 6.05
N GLU A 77 24.48 26.99 7.06
CA GLU A 77 24.91 25.67 7.52
C GLU A 77 23.74 24.80 8.00
N TYR A 78 22.82 25.38 8.77
CA TYR A 78 21.59 24.70 9.17
C TYR A 78 20.79 24.26 7.93
N LEU A 79 20.50 25.17 7.01
CA LEU A 79 19.71 24.88 5.80
C LEU A 79 20.37 23.87 4.85
N GLU A 80 21.71 23.83 4.79
CA GLU A 80 22.47 22.81 4.08
C GLU A 80 22.41 21.43 4.73
N SER A 81 22.27 21.38 6.07
CA SER A 81 22.22 20.15 6.87
C SER A 81 20.86 19.47 6.84
N ILE A 82 19.77 20.25 6.63
CA ILE A 82 18.44 19.72 6.39
C ILE A 82 18.48 18.97 5.06
N GLY A 83 18.52 17.64 5.11
CA GLY A 83 18.56 16.79 3.92
C GLY A 83 17.29 16.88 3.05
N ASP A 84 17.05 15.86 2.23
CA ASP A 84 15.83 15.77 1.39
C ASP A 84 14.54 15.51 2.20
N SER A 85 14.63 15.43 3.53
CA SER A 85 13.47 15.28 4.40
C SER A 85 12.65 16.57 4.43
N PRO A 86 11.30 16.49 4.34
CA PRO A 86 10.46 17.65 4.56
C PRO A 86 10.56 18.05 6.04
N GLU A 87 11.42 19.01 6.36
CA GLU A 87 11.34 19.66 7.65
C GLU A 87 10.05 20.50 7.71
N PRO A 88 9.36 20.50 8.86
CA PRO A 88 8.26 21.40 9.10
C PRO A 88 8.69 22.84 8.83
N ARG A 89 7.91 23.54 8.00
CA ARG A 89 8.06 25.00 7.75
C ARG A 89 8.32 25.78 9.04
N ASP A 90 7.68 25.39 10.13
CA ASP A 90 7.77 26.05 11.43
C ASP A 90 9.15 25.91 12.09
N ASP A 91 9.88 24.80 11.85
CA ASP A 91 11.22 24.61 12.40
C ASP A 91 12.22 25.59 11.78
N ILE A 92 12.15 25.76 10.45
CA ILE A 92 12.96 26.76 9.74
C ILE A 92 12.66 28.17 10.25
N LEU A 93 11.37 28.51 10.41
CA LEU A 93 10.96 29.82 10.91
C LEU A 93 11.39 30.07 12.37
N ASN A 94 11.33 29.05 13.22
CA ASN A 94 11.79 29.13 14.61
C ASN A 94 13.32 29.29 14.69
N TYR A 95 14.06 28.60 13.81
CA TYR A 95 15.51 28.73 13.72
C TYR A 95 15.92 30.13 13.26
N LEU A 96 15.27 30.68 12.22
CA LEU A 96 15.49 32.05 11.76
C LEU A 96 15.20 33.08 12.85
N LEU A 97 14.09 32.92 13.58
CA LEU A 97 13.73 33.81 14.69
C LEU A 97 14.79 33.83 15.79
N SER A 98 15.31 32.65 16.16
CA SER A 98 16.25 32.50 17.29
C SER A 98 17.67 32.94 16.93
N ASN A 99 18.10 32.73 15.67
CA ASN A 99 19.49 32.90 15.26
C ASN A 99 19.74 34.15 14.39
N LEU A 100 18.73 34.67 13.69
CA LEU A 100 18.88 35.87 12.84
C LEU A 100 18.41 37.14 13.56
N SER A 101 17.09 37.23 13.77
CA SER A 101 16.43 38.39 14.37
C SER A 101 15.10 37.99 15.00
N HIS A 102 14.89 38.45 16.23
CA HIS A 102 13.62 38.32 16.94
C HIS A 102 12.54 39.29 16.40
N ASP A 103 12.97 40.30 15.64
CA ASP A 103 12.06 41.25 15.03
C ASP A 103 11.60 40.73 13.65
N ARG A 104 10.35 40.29 13.56
CA ARG A 104 9.72 39.86 12.32
C ARG A 104 8.30 40.35 12.17
N VAL A 105 7.86 40.53 10.93
CA VAL A 105 6.49 40.89 10.56
C VAL A 105 5.89 39.77 9.72
N ASP A 106 4.65 39.36 10.05
CA ASP A 106 3.91 38.39 9.26
C ASP A 106 3.18 39.09 8.11
N ASN A 107 3.47 38.67 6.88
CA ASN A 107 2.75 39.07 5.69
C ASN A 107 2.04 37.85 5.09
N ASN A 108 0.89 37.48 5.66
CA ASN A 108 0.04 36.37 5.20
C ASN A 108 0.78 35.04 5.05
N GLY A 109 1.60 34.67 6.04
CA GLY A 109 2.37 33.43 6.03
C GLY A 109 3.77 33.54 5.42
N LYS A 110 4.17 34.72 4.93
CA LYS A 110 5.57 35.00 4.60
C LYS A 110 6.16 35.97 5.64
N TYR A 111 7.13 35.50 6.41
CA TYR A 111 7.71 36.30 7.49
C TYR A 111 8.84 37.20 6.98
N THR A 112 8.76 38.49 7.24
CA THR A 112 9.86 39.44 7.00
C THR A 112 10.68 39.59 8.27
N TYR A 113 11.92 39.11 8.26
CA TYR A 113 12.89 39.32 9.34
C TYR A 113 13.55 40.69 9.16
N ARG A 114 13.46 41.53 10.19
CA ARG A 114 14.02 42.89 10.19
C ARG A 114 15.34 42.86 10.96
N ILE A 115 16.43 43.17 10.27
CA ILE A 115 17.79 43.13 10.82
C ILE A 115 18.26 44.56 11.00
N SER A 116 18.41 44.99 12.25
CA SER A 116 18.98 46.31 12.54
C SER A 116 20.50 46.28 12.40
N VAL A 117 21.06 47.30 11.74
CA VAL A 117 22.51 47.48 11.59
C VAL A 117 22.91 48.88 12.04
N ASN A 118 24.03 48.98 12.74
CA ASN A 118 24.61 50.25 13.21
C ASN A 118 25.74 50.71 12.31
N SER A 119 25.46 50.78 11.00
CA SER A 119 26.43 51.13 9.96
C SER A 119 25.76 51.89 8.81
N PRO A 120 26.49 52.76 8.10
CA PRO A 120 26.15 53.15 6.74
C PRO A 120 26.05 51.92 5.83
N ILE A 121 25.20 52.02 4.81
CA ILE A 121 24.92 50.91 3.89
C ILE A 121 25.11 51.32 2.44
N ILE A 122 25.82 50.49 1.67
CA ILE A 122 26.11 50.73 0.24
C ILE A 122 24.83 50.83 -0.62
N SER A 123 23.76 50.18 -0.19
CA SER A 123 22.47 50.20 -0.88
C SER A 123 21.67 51.52 -0.71
N ASP A 124 22.17 52.48 0.07
CA ASP A 124 21.59 53.83 0.16
C ASP A 124 21.68 54.53 -1.22
N ALA A 125 20.57 55.15 -1.66
CA ALA A 125 20.53 55.86 -2.94
C ALA A 125 21.55 57.02 -3.02
N SER A 126 21.98 57.54 -1.87
CA SER A 126 22.98 58.58 -1.70
C SER A 126 24.32 58.06 -1.16
N TRP A 127 24.56 56.75 -1.22
CA TRP A 127 25.81 56.12 -0.77
C TRP A 127 27.06 56.82 -1.32
N ARG A 128 27.03 57.18 -2.59
CA ARG A 128 28.14 57.88 -3.25
C ARG A 128 28.54 59.18 -2.55
N SER A 129 27.57 59.92 -2.03
CA SER A 129 27.82 61.16 -1.28
C SER A 129 28.47 60.86 0.06
N ILE A 130 28.00 59.81 0.74
CA ILE A 130 28.58 59.29 1.99
C ILE A 130 30.02 58.81 1.75
N ASP A 131 30.27 58.00 0.71
CA ASP A 131 31.59 57.49 0.33
C ASP A 131 32.58 58.63 0.03
N ARG A 132 32.17 59.62 -0.77
CA ARG A 132 33.01 60.81 -1.06
C ARG A 132 33.32 61.61 0.20
N PHE A 133 32.37 61.71 1.12
CA PHE A 133 32.58 62.36 2.40
C PHE A 133 33.56 61.57 3.27
N ILE A 134 33.43 60.25 3.34
CA ILE A 134 34.35 59.36 4.08
C ILE A 134 35.77 59.55 3.58
N ASP A 135 36.00 59.50 2.26
CA ASP A 135 37.31 59.74 1.67
C ASP A 135 37.84 61.14 2.04
N PHE A 136 37.00 62.17 1.90
CA PHE A 136 37.37 63.55 2.25
C PHE A 136 37.77 63.72 3.72
N TYR A 137 37.07 63.03 4.62
CA TYR A 137 37.29 63.09 6.06
C TYR A 137 38.59 62.36 6.43
N LEU A 138 38.79 61.14 5.91
CA LEU A 138 39.97 60.33 6.18
C LEU A 138 41.26 60.93 5.60
N ASP A 139 41.17 61.70 4.52
CA ASP A 139 42.29 62.48 3.99
C ASP A 139 42.78 63.59 4.94
N ARG A 140 42.00 63.95 5.97
CA ARG A 140 42.27 65.09 6.87
C ARG A 140 42.42 64.69 8.33
N VAL A 141 41.88 63.54 8.73
CA VAL A 141 41.88 63.08 10.11
C VAL A 141 42.65 61.77 10.20
N ASP A 142 43.84 61.83 10.82
CA ASP A 142 44.87 60.80 10.78
C ASP A 142 44.53 59.49 11.52
N ASP A 143 43.52 59.40 12.36
CA ASP A 143 43.22 58.18 13.12
C ASP A 143 41.86 57.55 12.82
N GLY A 144 40.97 58.27 12.11
CA GLY A 144 39.61 57.82 11.80
C GLY A 144 38.76 57.48 13.02
N ARG A 145 39.18 57.83 14.25
CA ARG A 145 38.50 57.42 15.49
C ARG A 145 37.07 57.95 15.60
N GLU A 146 36.85 59.15 15.10
CA GLU A 146 35.55 59.82 15.12
C GLU A 146 34.79 59.67 13.79
N LEU A 147 35.21 58.74 12.90
CA LEU A 147 34.59 58.57 11.59
C LEU A 147 33.09 58.28 11.71
N SER A 148 32.69 57.46 12.68
CA SER A 148 31.29 57.15 12.92
C SER A 148 30.47 58.40 13.21
N ASP A 149 30.90 59.23 14.17
CA ASP A 149 30.21 60.48 14.51
C ASP A 149 30.25 61.48 13.36
N ALA A 150 31.35 61.51 12.59
CA ALA A 150 31.49 62.38 11.42
C ALA A 150 30.49 62.01 10.32
N ILE A 151 30.30 60.72 10.05
CA ILE A 151 29.29 60.25 9.08
C ILE A 151 27.89 60.59 9.56
N ARG A 152 27.57 60.34 10.84
CA ARG A 152 26.26 60.68 11.42
C ARG A 152 25.96 62.16 11.29
N ARG A 153 26.95 63.01 11.59
CA ARG A 153 26.82 64.46 11.47
C ARG A 153 26.67 64.89 10.02
N TYR A 154 27.41 64.29 9.09
CA TYR A 154 27.25 64.53 7.66
C TYR A 154 25.83 64.20 7.18
N VAL A 155 25.32 63.02 7.51
CA VAL A 155 23.95 62.60 7.17
C VAL A 155 22.91 63.56 7.78
N GLU A 156 23.09 63.98 9.03
CA GLU A 156 22.22 64.95 9.68
C GLU A 156 22.21 66.30 8.93
N LEU A 157 23.37 66.81 8.53
CA LEU A 157 23.48 68.06 7.79
C LEU A 157 22.87 67.98 6.39
N CYS A 158 22.95 66.83 5.71
CA CYS A 158 22.27 66.62 4.44
C CYS A 158 20.74 66.69 4.58
N ARG A 159 20.20 66.22 5.72
CA ARG A 159 18.76 66.27 6.02
C ARG A 159 18.32 67.63 6.57
N ASN A 160 19.23 68.36 7.23
CA ASN A 160 18.97 69.68 7.80
C ASN A 160 20.09 70.69 7.43
N PRO A 161 20.05 71.24 6.21
CA PRO A 161 21.10 72.13 5.70
C PRO A 161 21.28 73.43 6.51
N ILE A 162 20.27 73.84 7.27
CA ILE A 162 20.31 75.07 8.09
C ILE A 162 21.39 74.97 9.18
N GLN A 163 21.73 73.76 9.62
CA GLN A 163 22.77 73.53 10.64
C GLN A 163 24.21 73.58 10.08
N VAL A 164 24.41 73.73 8.77
CA VAL A 164 25.75 73.75 8.18
C VAL A 164 26.57 74.92 8.73
N GLY A 165 25.99 76.11 8.82
CA GLY A 165 26.68 77.30 9.33
C GLY A 165 27.17 77.16 10.77
N SER A 166 26.32 76.66 11.68
CA SER A 166 26.70 76.44 13.08
C SER A 166 27.73 75.32 13.24
N SER A 167 27.74 74.34 12.34
CA SER A 167 28.69 73.22 12.37
C SER A 167 30.09 73.61 11.89
N LEU A 168 30.21 74.61 11.00
CA LEU A 168 31.50 75.21 10.59
C LEU A 168 32.22 75.95 11.72
N TYR A 169 31.49 76.38 12.75
CA TYR A 169 32.05 77.07 13.92
C TYR A 169 32.56 76.10 15.01
N GLN A 170 32.27 74.80 14.90
CA GLN A 170 32.64 73.82 15.93
C GLN A 170 34.14 73.45 15.85
N ASN A 171 34.75 73.21 17.01
CA ASN A 171 36.17 72.83 17.11
C ASN A 171 36.43 71.31 16.98
N TYR A 172 35.37 70.51 16.86
CA TYR A 172 35.48 69.06 16.73
C TYR A 172 35.55 68.65 15.25
N ASN A 173 36.52 67.81 14.90
CA ASN A 173 36.73 67.36 13.52
C ASN A 173 35.49 66.69 12.94
N TYR A 174 34.82 65.83 13.73
CA TYR A 174 33.57 65.18 13.33
C TYR A 174 32.39 66.13 13.08
N SER A 175 32.47 67.40 13.47
CA SER A 175 31.43 68.41 13.18
C SER A 175 31.86 69.43 12.13
N TYR A 176 33.12 69.84 12.17
CA TYR A 176 33.67 70.84 11.24
C TYR A 176 33.77 70.32 9.81
N TYR A 177 34.40 69.15 9.61
CA TYR A 177 34.68 68.61 8.28
C TYR A 177 33.43 68.20 7.48
N PRO A 178 32.37 67.63 8.07
CA PRO A 178 31.10 67.42 7.37
C PRO A 178 30.53 68.71 6.75
N ALA A 179 30.51 69.79 7.53
CA ALA A 179 29.97 71.06 7.08
C ALA A 179 30.84 71.70 5.99
N LEU A 180 32.17 71.59 6.12
CA LEU A 180 33.12 72.03 5.10
C LEU A 180 32.96 71.25 3.80
N PHE A 181 32.71 69.94 3.88
CA PHE A 181 32.50 69.09 2.70
C PHE A 181 31.24 69.49 1.93
N ILE A 182 30.11 69.72 2.63
CA ILE A 182 28.86 70.20 2.00
C ILE A 182 29.10 71.53 1.28
N LEU A 183 29.74 72.49 1.94
CA LEU A 183 30.04 73.79 1.33
C LEU A 183 30.95 73.64 0.11
N LYS A 184 31.96 72.78 0.18
CA LYS A 184 32.85 72.48 -0.95
C LYS A 184 32.09 71.86 -2.13
N ASP A 185 31.16 70.95 -1.88
CA ASP A 185 30.40 70.28 -2.92
C ASP A 185 29.45 71.26 -3.63
N GLU A 186 28.75 72.11 -2.87
CA GLU A 186 27.88 73.18 -3.39
C GLU A 186 28.64 74.22 -4.26
N LEU A 187 29.90 74.51 -3.90
CA LEU A 187 30.74 75.47 -4.62
C LEU A 187 31.53 74.86 -5.79
N SER A 188 31.44 73.54 -6.01
CA SER A 188 32.24 72.86 -7.04
C SER A 188 31.66 73.04 -8.46
N PRO A 189 32.51 73.30 -9.48
CA PRO A 189 32.05 73.49 -10.85
C PRO A 189 31.49 72.19 -11.48
N LYS A 190 30.36 72.31 -12.20
CA LYS A 190 29.56 71.17 -12.73
C LYS A 190 30.31 70.19 -13.64
N ASN A 191 31.36 70.62 -14.33
CA ASN A 191 32.14 69.80 -15.25
C ASN A 191 33.01 68.73 -14.55
N VAL A 192 33.53 69.01 -13.35
CA VAL A 192 34.27 68.02 -12.54
C VAL A 192 33.32 66.93 -12.01
N SER A 193 32.06 67.29 -11.74
CA SER A 193 31.02 66.36 -11.32
C SER A 193 30.69 65.30 -12.39
N ILE A 194 30.64 65.70 -13.68
CA ILE A 194 30.31 64.80 -14.80
C ILE A 194 31.40 63.73 -15.03
N LYS A 195 32.68 64.10 -15.06
CA LYS A 195 33.77 63.14 -15.25
C LYS A 195 33.89 62.16 -14.08
N ASN A 196 33.69 62.66 -12.86
CA ASN A 196 33.62 61.81 -11.67
C ASN A 196 32.43 60.84 -11.73
N PHE A 197 31.25 61.30 -12.19
CA PHE A 197 30.05 60.46 -12.36
C PHE A 197 30.30 59.29 -13.32
N GLU A 198 30.92 59.53 -14.47
CA GLU A 198 31.22 58.46 -15.42
C GLU A 198 32.18 57.41 -14.82
N GLN A 199 33.26 57.87 -14.18
CA GLN A 199 34.33 56.99 -13.71
C GLN A 199 33.96 56.21 -12.44
N LYS A 200 33.31 56.86 -11.47
CA LYS A 200 32.97 56.25 -10.18
C LYS A 200 31.53 55.73 -10.12
N THR A 201 30.62 56.10 -11.03
CA THR A 201 29.21 55.60 -11.01
C THR A 201 28.94 54.66 -12.16
N LEU A 202 29.17 55.13 -13.39
CA LEU A 202 28.63 54.48 -14.58
C LEU A 202 29.37 53.18 -14.90
N ARG A 203 30.70 53.16 -14.73
CA ARG A 203 31.51 51.95 -14.89
C ARG A 203 31.22 50.88 -13.83
N PRO A 204 31.29 51.16 -12.51
CA PRO A 204 30.98 50.14 -11.50
C PRO A 204 29.55 49.60 -11.60
N ALA A 205 28.57 50.45 -11.93
CA ALA A 205 27.19 50.01 -12.13
C ALA A 205 27.04 49.04 -13.29
N ARG A 206 27.79 49.26 -14.38
CA ARG A 206 27.82 48.36 -15.53
C ARG A 206 28.50 47.04 -15.20
N ASP A 207 29.67 47.09 -14.56
CA ASP A 207 30.42 45.88 -14.18
C ASP A 207 29.59 44.99 -13.25
N LYS A 208 28.90 45.61 -12.28
CA LYS A 208 27.98 44.92 -11.37
C LYS A 208 26.78 44.32 -12.10
N LEU A 209 26.22 45.01 -13.10
CA LEU A 209 25.13 44.47 -13.92
C LEU A 209 25.59 43.23 -14.71
N GLU A 210 26.78 43.28 -15.31
CA GLU A 210 27.36 42.15 -16.03
C GLU A 210 27.56 40.93 -15.10
N GLN A 211 28.08 41.15 -13.89
CA GLN A 211 28.23 40.09 -12.88
C GLN A 211 26.88 39.46 -12.49
N LEU A 212 25.85 40.27 -12.23
CA LEU A 212 24.52 39.74 -11.86
C LEU A 212 23.87 38.92 -12.96
N LEU A 213 24.08 39.30 -14.22
CA LEU A 213 23.58 38.53 -15.37
C LEU A 213 24.28 37.17 -15.46
N GLN A 214 25.57 37.09 -15.15
CA GLN A 214 26.31 35.84 -15.15
C GLN A 214 25.85 34.91 -14.01
N GLU A 215 25.76 35.42 -12.78
CA GLU A 215 25.30 34.64 -11.62
C GLU A 215 23.87 34.10 -11.81
N ALA A 216 22.98 34.88 -12.43
CA ALA A 216 21.63 34.44 -12.76
C ALA A 216 21.62 33.28 -13.77
N GLY A 217 22.50 33.33 -14.76
CA GLY A 217 22.67 32.26 -15.74
C GLY A 217 23.20 30.96 -15.13
N GLU A 218 24.20 31.05 -14.26
CA GLU A 218 24.77 29.89 -13.54
C GLU A 218 23.74 29.23 -12.61
N SER A 219 22.98 30.04 -11.86
CA SER A 219 21.89 29.57 -10.99
C SER A 219 20.79 28.85 -11.78
N GLN A 220 20.39 29.37 -12.95
CA GLN A 220 19.42 28.70 -13.81
C GLN A 220 19.92 27.34 -14.29
N GLN A 221 21.19 27.24 -14.72
CA GLN A 221 21.78 25.97 -15.15
C GLN A 221 21.82 24.93 -14.02
N GLU A 222 22.15 25.37 -12.80
CA GLU A 222 22.17 24.50 -11.62
C GLU A 222 20.76 23.94 -11.31
N ILE A 223 19.73 24.79 -11.33
CA ILE A 223 18.34 24.38 -11.12
C ILE A 223 17.90 23.38 -12.20
N THR A 224 18.18 23.65 -13.48
CA THR A 224 17.83 22.74 -14.57
C THR A 224 18.48 21.37 -14.39
N ARG A 225 19.79 21.34 -14.06
CA ARG A 225 20.53 20.09 -13.84
C ARG A 225 19.95 19.28 -12.68
N PHE A 226 19.61 19.95 -11.57
CA PHE A 226 18.99 19.30 -10.42
C PHE A 226 17.61 18.73 -10.75
N ILE A 227 16.76 19.47 -11.48
CA ILE A 227 15.44 19.00 -11.92
C ILE A 227 15.59 17.76 -12.80
N GLU A 228 16.55 17.76 -13.72
CA GLU A 228 16.80 16.63 -14.62
C GLU A 228 17.30 15.39 -13.87
N GLU A 229 18.21 15.57 -12.91
CA GLU A 229 18.70 14.51 -12.03
C GLU A 229 17.56 13.88 -11.20
N LYS A 230 16.76 14.71 -10.53
CA LYS A 230 15.61 14.23 -9.73
C LYS A 230 14.55 13.57 -10.61
N ARG A 231 14.29 14.10 -11.80
CA ARG A 231 13.38 13.46 -12.77
C ARG A 231 13.86 12.07 -13.14
N LYS A 232 15.16 11.90 -13.42
CA LYS A 232 15.73 10.59 -13.76
C LYS A 232 15.64 9.60 -12.60
N GLU A 233 15.90 10.06 -11.38
CA GLU A 233 15.75 9.22 -10.18
C GLU A 233 14.29 8.76 -9.98
N VAL A 234 13.34 9.69 -10.09
CA VAL A 234 11.91 9.35 -10.01
C VAL A 234 11.50 8.37 -11.11
N GLN A 235 11.97 8.58 -12.34
CA GLN A 235 11.67 7.66 -13.45
C GLN A 235 12.21 6.26 -13.18
N ASN A 236 13.45 6.13 -12.70
CA ASN A 236 14.03 4.82 -12.36
C ASN A 236 13.22 4.09 -11.27
N GLN A 237 12.74 4.82 -10.25
CA GLN A 237 11.90 4.25 -9.20
C GLN A 237 10.54 3.82 -9.74
N VAL A 238 9.92 4.62 -10.61
CA VAL A 238 8.66 4.27 -11.27
C VAL A 238 8.83 3.02 -12.13
N ASP A 239 9.88 2.95 -12.94
CA ASP A 239 10.14 1.80 -13.81
C ASP A 239 10.39 0.52 -12.99
N LYS A 240 11.13 0.64 -11.88
CA LYS A 240 11.33 -0.46 -10.94
C LYS A 240 10.00 -0.93 -10.31
N ASN A 241 9.17 0.00 -9.85
CA ASN A 241 7.88 -0.33 -9.24
C ASN A 241 6.92 -0.97 -10.26
N ILE A 242 6.94 -0.52 -11.53
CA ILE A 242 6.18 -1.13 -12.62
C ILE A 242 6.64 -2.58 -12.82
N ALA A 243 7.95 -2.82 -12.89
CA ALA A 243 8.49 -4.17 -13.06
C ALA A 243 8.14 -5.10 -11.89
N GLU A 244 8.20 -4.60 -10.64
CA GLU A 244 7.77 -5.35 -9.46
C GLU A 244 6.27 -5.65 -9.47
N MET A 245 5.45 -4.70 -9.93
CA MET A 245 4.00 -4.87 -10.01
C MET A 245 3.59 -5.84 -11.13
N ASP A 246 4.31 -5.85 -12.26
CA ASP A 246 4.12 -6.83 -13.33
C ASP A 246 4.50 -8.25 -12.88
N ASP A 247 5.61 -8.42 -12.14
CA ASP A 247 5.98 -9.71 -11.53
C ASP A 247 4.92 -10.18 -10.52
N TYR A 248 4.45 -9.28 -9.66
CA TYR A 248 3.38 -9.60 -8.71
C TYR A 248 2.09 -10.00 -9.42
N LYS A 249 1.70 -9.27 -10.48
CA LYS A 249 0.52 -9.60 -11.29
C LYS A 249 0.65 -10.97 -11.95
N SER A 250 1.82 -11.31 -12.48
CA SER A 250 2.08 -12.64 -13.04
C SER A 250 1.91 -13.73 -11.99
N LYS A 251 2.48 -13.54 -10.79
CA LYS A 251 2.35 -14.51 -9.68
C LYS A 251 0.91 -14.69 -9.22
N VAL A 252 0.12 -13.60 -9.18
CA VAL A 252 -1.30 -13.65 -8.83
C VAL A 252 -2.09 -14.41 -9.89
N ASN A 253 -1.87 -14.13 -11.17
CA ASN A 253 -2.54 -14.84 -12.27
C ASN A 253 -2.21 -16.34 -12.26
N ASP A 254 -0.94 -16.71 -12.06
CA ASP A 254 -0.51 -18.10 -11.97
C ASP A 254 -1.14 -18.80 -10.75
N TRP A 255 -1.21 -18.10 -9.61
CA TRP A 255 -1.87 -18.60 -8.41
C TRP A 255 -3.37 -18.79 -8.61
N GLU A 256 -4.05 -17.84 -9.24
CA GLU A 256 -5.48 -17.89 -9.56
C GLU A 256 -5.78 -19.07 -10.49
N ALA A 257 -5.03 -19.21 -11.59
CA ALA A 257 -5.17 -20.32 -12.52
C ALA A 257 -4.95 -21.68 -11.83
N LYS A 258 -3.92 -21.78 -10.98
CA LYS A 258 -3.65 -22.99 -10.19
C LYS A 258 -4.79 -23.31 -9.22
N LYS A 259 -5.31 -22.30 -8.51
CA LYS A 259 -6.38 -22.49 -7.52
C LYS A 259 -7.71 -22.83 -8.16
N HIS A 260 -8.05 -22.22 -9.29
CA HIS A 260 -9.23 -22.62 -10.05
C HIS A 260 -9.14 -24.07 -10.49
N LYS A 261 -7.99 -24.49 -11.06
CA LYS A 261 -7.80 -25.89 -11.45
C LYS A 261 -7.92 -26.85 -10.24
N GLU A 262 -7.31 -26.52 -9.10
CA GLU A 262 -7.42 -27.33 -7.87
C GLU A 262 -8.87 -27.43 -7.38
N LEU A 263 -9.63 -26.33 -7.41
CA LEU A 263 -11.04 -26.29 -7.01
C LEU A 263 -11.94 -27.09 -7.96
N ASP A 264 -11.76 -26.95 -9.28
CA ASP A 264 -12.53 -27.71 -10.27
C ASP A 264 -12.28 -29.22 -10.10
N THR A 265 -11.01 -29.62 -9.92
CA THR A 265 -10.65 -31.03 -9.69
C THR A 265 -11.28 -31.55 -8.39
N LEU A 266 -11.30 -30.73 -7.32
CA LEU A 266 -11.91 -31.08 -6.05
C LEU A 266 -13.44 -31.19 -6.14
N GLU A 267 -14.08 -30.27 -6.85
CA GLU A 267 -15.53 -30.28 -7.10
C GLU A 267 -15.92 -31.55 -7.86
N ASP A 268 -15.22 -31.86 -8.95
CA ASP A 268 -15.46 -33.08 -9.74
C ASP A 268 -15.26 -34.35 -8.91
N THR A 269 -14.20 -34.40 -8.09
CA THR A 269 -13.93 -35.53 -7.20
C THR A 269 -15.05 -35.70 -6.17
N TYR A 270 -15.49 -34.60 -5.55
CA TYR A 270 -16.54 -34.62 -4.54
C TYR A 270 -17.91 -34.97 -5.14
N ARG A 271 -18.22 -34.44 -6.33
CA ARG A 271 -19.44 -34.78 -7.08
C ARG A 271 -19.47 -36.26 -7.44
N LYS A 272 -18.36 -36.83 -7.93
CA LYS A 272 -18.23 -38.29 -8.20
C LYS A 272 -18.42 -39.11 -6.93
N LYS A 273 -17.86 -38.67 -5.79
CA LYS A 273 -18.04 -39.33 -4.49
C LYS A 273 -19.50 -39.33 -4.06
N LEU A 274 -20.18 -38.18 -4.04
CA LEU A 274 -21.58 -38.08 -3.62
C LEU A 274 -22.53 -38.93 -4.48
N GLN A 275 -22.27 -39.02 -5.80
CA GLN A 275 -23.08 -39.83 -6.70
C GLN A 275 -23.02 -41.34 -6.39
N LEU A 276 -21.92 -41.82 -5.81
CA LEU A 276 -21.67 -43.26 -5.59
C LEU A 276 -21.84 -43.70 -4.12
N GLU A 277 -21.73 -42.78 -3.16
CA GLU A 277 -21.90 -43.06 -1.72
C GLU A 277 -23.37 -43.33 -1.35
N ALA A 278 -24.31 -42.53 -1.88
CA ALA A 278 -25.75 -42.73 -1.65
C ALA A 278 -26.28 -44.11 -2.11
N PRO A 279 -25.90 -44.65 -3.29
CA PRO A 279 -26.30 -45.99 -3.68
C PRO A 279 -25.61 -47.12 -2.89
N GLU A 280 -24.35 -46.98 -2.46
CA GLU A 280 -23.69 -47.98 -1.58
C GLU A 280 -24.45 -48.11 -0.26
N GLU A 281 -24.75 -46.98 0.39
CA GLU A 281 -25.45 -46.95 1.67
C GLU A 281 -26.85 -47.60 1.57
N LEU A 282 -27.59 -47.28 0.51
CA LEU A 282 -28.93 -47.84 0.26
C LEU A 282 -28.90 -49.35 -0.03
N LEU A 283 -27.89 -49.85 -0.76
CA LEU A 283 -27.73 -51.29 -1.03
C LEU A 283 -27.35 -52.06 0.23
N ASN A 284 -26.46 -51.50 1.06
CA ASN A 284 -26.09 -52.06 2.36
C ASN A 284 -27.29 -52.11 3.32
N GLU A 285 -28.07 -51.02 3.40
CA GLU A 285 -29.26 -50.96 4.25
C GLU A 285 -30.31 -51.99 3.83
N ARG A 286 -30.52 -52.16 2.50
CA ARG A 286 -31.42 -53.19 1.97
C ARG A 286 -30.92 -54.61 2.26
N SER A 287 -29.64 -54.89 2.05
CA SER A 287 -29.05 -56.19 2.39
C SER A 287 -29.28 -56.52 3.87
N GLU A 288 -29.04 -55.55 4.77
CA GLU A 288 -29.24 -55.75 6.20
C GLU A 288 -30.71 -56.03 6.56
N LYS A 289 -31.66 -55.31 5.94
CA LYS A 289 -33.11 -55.54 6.12
C LYS A 289 -33.52 -56.95 5.69
N TYR A 290 -33.06 -57.42 4.52
CA TYR A 290 -33.37 -58.76 4.04
C TYR A 290 -32.67 -59.85 4.85
N ARG A 291 -31.44 -59.62 5.32
CA ARG A 291 -30.72 -60.53 6.23
C ARG A 291 -31.45 -60.69 7.56
N LYS A 292 -31.94 -59.59 8.14
CA LYS A 292 -32.79 -59.63 9.35
C LYS A 292 -34.08 -60.42 9.08
N LYS A 293 -34.78 -60.17 7.98
CA LYS A 293 -35.97 -60.94 7.58
C LYS A 293 -35.64 -62.42 7.39
N ALA A 294 -34.56 -62.78 6.71
CA ALA A 294 -34.13 -64.16 6.52
C ALA A 294 -33.88 -64.86 7.86
N LYS A 295 -33.24 -64.18 8.82
CA LYS A 295 -33.03 -64.70 10.17
C LYS A 295 -34.36 -64.93 10.91
N TYR A 296 -35.29 -63.97 10.84
CA TYR A 296 -36.64 -64.14 11.42
C TYR A 296 -37.41 -65.31 10.79
N TRP A 297 -37.38 -65.44 9.45
CA TRP A 297 -38.01 -66.57 8.77
C TRP A 297 -37.33 -67.91 9.07
N THR A 298 -36.01 -67.93 9.29
CA THR A 298 -35.27 -69.13 9.70
C THR A 298 -35.66 -69.56 11.11
N VAL A 299 -35.77 -68.61 12.05
CA VAL A 299 -36.28 -68.88 13.40
C VAL A 299 -37.73 -69.37 13.33
N GLY A 300 -38.57 -68.73 12.51
CA GLY A 300 -39.94 -69.17 12.26
C GLY A 300 -40.01 -70.60 11.72
N LEU A 301 -39.15 -70.96 10.76
CA LEU A 301 -39.05 -72.32 10.23
C LEU A 301 -38.71 -73.33 11.34
N CYS A 302 -37.75 -73.02 12.22
CA CYS A 302 -37.41 -73.88 13.35
C CYS A 302 -38.59 -74.06 14.32
N VAL A 303 -39.30 -72.98 14.65
CA VAL A 303 -40.48 -73.03 15.53
C VAL A 303 -41.59 -73.87 14.89
N VAL A 304 -41.88 -73.64 13.61
CA VAL A 304 -42.88 -74.43 12.87
C VAL A 304 -42.48 -75.90 12.81
N ALA A 305 -41.19 -76.22 12.60
CA ALA A 305 -40.71 -77.59 12.63
C ALA A 305 -40.90 -78.24 14.00
N ILE A 306 -40.66 -77.52 15.10
CA ILE A 306 -40.90 -78.01 16.47
C ILE A 306 -42.40 -78.22 16.73
N ILE A 307 -43.24 -77.23 16.41
CA ILE A 307 -44.71 -77.36 16.53
C ILE A 307 -45.20 -78.55 15.71
N LEU A 308 -44.67 -78.72 14.50
CA LEU A 308 -45.03 -79.82 13.63
C LEU A 308 -44.69 -81.17 14.25
N LEU A 309 -43.52 -81.31 14.90
CA LEU A 309 -43.17 -82.54 15.64
C LEU A 309 -44.18 -82.81 16.76
N PHE A 310 -44.60 -81.79 17.50
CA PHE A 310 -45.64 -81.92 18.53
C PHE A 310 -47.01 -82.29 17.94
N VAL A 311 -47.42 -81.67 16.83
CA VAL A 311 -48.68 -81.98 16.14
C VAL A 311 -48.65 -83.41 15.61
N ILE A 312 -47.54 -83.86 15.03
CA ILE A 312 -47.40 -85.25 14.56
C ILE A 312 -47.48 -86.21 15.75
N ALA A 313 -46.78 -85.94 16.85
CA ALA A 313 -46.84 -86.78 18.06
C ALA A 313 -48.25 -86.83 18.66
N TRP A 314 -48.93 -85.67 18.76
CA TRP A 314 -50.30 -85.58 19.25
C TRP A 314 -51.29 -86.28 18.30
N PHE A 315 -51.13 -86.11 16.98
CA PHE A 315 -51.98 -86.73 15.97
C PHE A 315 -51.83 -88.25 15.94
N VAL A 316 -50.60 -88.76 16.10
CA VAL A 316 -50.32 -90.19 16.27
C VAL A 316 -50.97 -90.73 17.55
N HIS A 317 -50.88 -90.00 18.67
CA HIS A 317 -51.50 -90.39 19.93
C HIS A 317 -53.04 -90.36 19.86
N SER A 318 -53.63 -89.30 19.31
CA SER A 318 -55.08 -89.14 19.15
C SER A 318 -55.67 -90.22 18.24
N LEU A 319 -54.94 -90.64 17.19
CA LEU A 319 -55.33 -91.76 16.33
C LEU A 319 -55.20 -93.14 17.00
N HIS A 320 -54.38 -93.27 18.05
CA HIS A 320 -54.36 -94.50 18.85
C HIS A 320 -55.61 -94.61 19.74
N GLU A 321 -56.15 -93.47 20.18
CA GLU A 321 -57.41 -93.35 20.93
C GLU A 321 -58.65 -93.16 20.05
N PHE A 322 -58.49 -93.21 18.72
CA PHE A 322 -59.60 -92.97 17.79
C PHE A 322 -60.72 -93.99 18.03
N PRO A 323 -61.96 -93.56 18.31
CA PRO A 323 -63.04 -94.48 18.60
C PRO A 323 -63.37 -95.25 17.32
N LYS A 324 -63.51 -96.57 17.42
CA LYS A 324 -63.94 -97.51 16.36
C LYS A 324 -65.26 -97.13 15.63
N GLY A 325 -65.92 -96.03 16.00
CA GLY A 325 -67.26 -95.63 15.56
C GLY A 325 -67.35 -94.69 14.34
N ILE A 326 -66.26 -94.25 13.71
CA ILE A 326 -66.31 -93.40 12.50
C ILE A 326 -65.98 -94.18 11.21
N THR A 327 -65.29 -95.31 11.31
CA THR A 327 -65.03 -96.24 10.19
C THR A 327 -66.30 -96.85 9.59
N GLU A 328 -67.45 -96.83 10.29
CA GLU A 328 -68.75 -97.27 9.76
C GLU A 328 -69.46 -96.22 8.90
N LYS A 329 -69.10 -94.93 8.96
CA LYS A 329 -69.80 -93.86 8.20
C LYS A 329 -69.12 -93.48 6.89
N VAL A 330 -67.87 -93.84 6.68
CA VAL A 330 -67.09 -93.45 5.48
C VAL A 330 -66.10 -94.57 5.08
N PRO A 331 -66.56 -95.67 4.46
CA PRO A 331 -65.74 -96.88 4.23
C PRO A 331 -64.62 -96.71 3.19
N PHE A 332 -64.57 -95.58 2.47
CA PHE A 332 -63.60 -95.31 1.40
C PHE A 332 -62.33 -94.57 1.86
N LEU A 333 -62.26 -94.12 3.12
CA LEU A 333 -61.06 -93.47 3.67
C LEU A 333 -60.39 -94.38 4.71
N SER A 334 -59.47 -95.23 4.25
CA SER A 334 -58.61 -96.01 5.15
C SER A 334 -57.74 -95.06 5.99
N GLN A 335 -57.61 -95.35 7.29
CA GLN A 335 -56.78 -94.63 8.25
C GLN A 335 -55.36 -94.35 7.74
N GLN A 336 -54.82 -95.26 6.91
CA GLN A 336 -53.49 -95.14 6.31
C GLN A 336 -53.41 -94.03 5.23
N VAL A 337 -54.48 -93.84 4.45
CA VAL A 337 -54.54 -92.81 3.39
C VAL A 337 -54.55 -91.42 4.00
N LEU A 338 -55.27 -91.24 5.09
CA LEU A 338 -55.32 -89.97 5.83
C LEU A 338 -53.93 -89.64 6.43
N PHE A 339 -53.18 -90.66 6.90
CA PHE A 339 -51.81 -90.50 7.41
C PHE A 339 -50.84 -90.02 6.32
N ILE A 340 -50.87 -90.67 5.15
CA ILE A 340 -50.02 -90.30 4.01
C ILE A 340 -50.37 -88.90 3.49
N GLY A 341 -51.67 -88.56 3.44
CA GLY A 341 -52.13 -87.23 3.03
C GLY A 341 -51.66 -86.11 3.97
N ALA A 342 -51.79 -86.31 5.29
CA ALA A 342 -51.35 -85.33 6.28
C ALA A 342 -49.83 -85.12 6.24
N ILE A 343 -49.04 -86.20 6.21
CA ILE A 343 -47.57 -86.10 6.12
C ILE A 343 -47.15 -85.39 4.83
N SER A 344 -47.78 -85.73 3.70
CA SER A 344 -47.48 -85.09 2.41
C SER A 344 -47.77 -83.58 2.44
N PHE A 345 -48.88 -83.17 3.08
CA PHE A 345 -49.22 -81.77 3.27
C PHE A 345 -48.21 -81.02 4.14
N PHE A 346 -47.73 -81.65 5.22
CA PHE A 346 -46.72 -81.04 6.09
C PHE A 346 -45.34 -80.91 5.43
N VAL A 347 -44.89 -81.94 4.70
CA VAL A 347 -43.66 -81.88 3.90
C VAL A 347 -43.77 -80.75 2.86
N TYR A 348 -44.95 -80.55 2.27
CA TYR A 348 -45.20 -79.44 1.36
C TYR A 348 -45.06 -78.06 2.04
N ILE A 349 -45.61 -77.88 3.25
CA ILE A 349 -45.46 -76.63 4.02
C ILE A 349 -43.98 -76.33 4.32
N ILE A 350 -43.21 -77.32 4.79
CA ILE A 350 -41.77 -77.16 5.04
C ILE A 350 -41.06 -76.73 3.75
N ARG A 351 -41.36 -77.40 2.62
CA ARG A 351 -40.76 -77.09 1.32
C ARG A 351 -41.01 -75.64 0.90
N VAL A 352 -42.22 -75.13 1.12
CA VAL A 352 -42.57 -73.73 0.83
C VAL A 352 -41.80 -72.77 1.74
N MET A 353 -41.73 -73.06 3.04
CA MET A 353 -40.99 -72.22 3.98
C MET A 353 -39.48 -72.18 3.69
N VAL A 354 -38.87 -73.33 3.38
CA VAL A 354 -37.45 -73.40 2.96
C VAL A 354 -37.21 -72.56 1.71
N LYS A 355 -38.11 -72.60 0.72
CA LYS A 355 -38.02 -71.73 -0.46
C LYS A 355 -38.09 -70.23 -0.12
N ILE A 356 -38.95 -69.84 0.82
CA ILE A 356 -39.06 -68.43 1.28
C ILE A 356 -37.78 -67.99 2.01
N VAL A 357 -37.24 -68.83 2.89
CA VAL A 357 -35.97 -68.55 3.59
C VAL A 357 -34.81 -68.42 2.60
N MET A 358 -34.66 -69.38 1.69
CA MET A 358 -33.64 -69.37 0.64
C MET A 358 -33.75 -68.13 -0.24
N SER A 359 -34.97 -67.73 -0.63
CA SER A 359 -35.18 -66.52 -1.43
C SER A 359 -34.74 -65.25 -0.70
N ASN A 360 -35.06 -65.11 0.59
CA ASN A 360 -34.63 -63.93 1.36
C ASN A 360 -33.12 -63.89 1.57
N HIS A 361 -32.47 -65.05 1.73
CA HIS A 361 -31.02 -65.12 1.84
C HIS A 361 -30.32 -64.77 0.51
N HIS A 362 -30.83 -65.28 -0.61
CA HIS A 362 -30.32 -64.97 -1.95
C HIS A 362 -30.39 -63.46 -2.24
N ILE A 363 -31.55 -62.84 -1.98
CA ILE A 363 -31.74 -61.40 -2.17
C ILE A 363 -30.77 -60.59 -1.30
N ALA A 364 -30.54 -60.99 -0.05
CA ALA A 364 -29.60 -60.30 0.83
C ALA A 364 -28.15 -60.39 0.30
N MET A 365 -27.74 -61.59 -0.16
CA MET A 365 -26.42 -61.84 -0.72
C MET A 365 -26.19 -61.07 -2.03
N GLU A 366 -27.19 -60.99 -2.91
CA GLU A 366 -27.10 -60.19 -4.14
C GLU A 366 -26.97 -58.69 -3.84
N TYR A 367 -27.71 -58.16 -2.87
CA TYR A 367 -27.55 -56.75 -2.46
C TYR A 367 -26.18 -56.47 -1.84
N GLU A 368 -25.62 -57.43 -1.10
CA GLU A 368 -24.26 -57.34 -0.53
C GLU A 368 -23.19 -57.36 -1.63
N GLN A 369 -23.31 -58.26 -2.61
CA GLN A 369 -22.42 -58.29 -3.77
C GLN A 369 -22.48 -56.99 -4.59
N LYS A 370 -23.68 -56.43 -4.78
CA LYS A 370 -23.85 -55.13 -5.44
C LYS A 370 -23.22 -53.99 -4.65
N ALA A 371 -23.36 -53.96 -3.32
CA ALA A 371 -22.69 -52.96 -2.50
C ALA A 371 -21.16 -53.07 -2.56
N ALA A 372 -20.62 -54.30 -2.51
CA ALA A 372 -19.19 -54.55 -2.66
C ALA A 372 -18.65 -54.11 -4.03
N LEU A 373 -19.42 -54.35 -5.11
CA LEU A 373 -19.08 -53.89 -6.45
C LEU A 373 -19.10 -52.36 -6.57
N THR A 374 -20.08 -51.68 -5.97
CA THR A 374 -20.12 -50.21 -5.90
C THR A 374 -18.90 -49.65 -5.18
N ARG A 375 -18.52 -50.26 -4.05
CA ARG A 375 -17.34 -49.86 -3.26
C ARG A 375 -16.03 -50.10 -4.02
N PHE A 376 -15.93 -51.21 -4.74
CA PHE A 376 -14.79 -51.50 -5.60
C PHE A 376 -14.65 -50.47 -6.73
N TYR A 377 -15.76 -50.12 -7.40
CA TYR A 377 -15.76 -49.07 -8.43
C TYR A 377 -15.40 -47.68 -7.87
N GLN A 378 -15.84 -47.37 -6.65
CA GLN A 378 -15.44 -46.15 -5.93
C GLN A 378 -13.93 -46.12 -5.67
N ALA A 379 -13.33 -47.24 -5.27
CA ALA A 379 -11.89 -47.35 -5.04
C ALA A 379 -11.07 -47.15 -6.34
N LEU A 380 -11.51 -47.75 -7.45
CA LEU A 380 -10.88 -47.57 -8.77
C LEU A 380 -10.91 -46.10 -9.22
N THR A 381 -12.06 -45.44 -9.05
CA THR A 381 -12.22 -44.04 -9.41
C THR A 381 -11.38 -43.12 -8.50
N TYR A 382 -11.18 -43.50 -7.23
CA TYR A 382 -10.37 -42.76 -6.26
C TYR A 382 -8.87 -42.86 -6.54
N GLU A 383 -8.37 -44.00 -7.03
CA GLU A 383 -6.97 -44.18 -7.43
C GLU A 383 -6.61 -43.51 -8.78
N GLY A 384 -7.57 -42.82 -9.41
CA GLY A 384 -7.35 -42.10 -10.67
C GLY A 384 -7.25 -43.01 -11.89
N ILE A 385 -7.70 -44.26 -11.78
CA ILE A 385 -7.77 -45.21 -12.89
C ILE A 385 -9.00 -44.83 -13.73
N GLU A 386 -8.78 -44.32 -14.95
CA GLU A 386 -9.85 -44.08 -15.92
C GLU A 386 -10.46 -45.43 -16.33
N VAL A 387 -11.64 -45.72 -15.81
CA VAL A 387 -12.46 -46.86 -16.23
C VAL A 387 -13.08 -46.51 -17.58
N ASP A 388 -12.79 -47.31 -18.61
CA ASP A 388 -13.29 -47.11 -19.98
C ASP A 388 -14.82 -47.05 -20.00
N ASP A 389 -15.40 -46.34 -20.96
CA ASP A 389 -16.86 -46.19 -21.05
C ASP A 389 -17.57 -47.55 -21.18
N ASN A 390 -16.93 -48.54 -21.83
CA ASN A 390 -17.47 -49.91 -21.89
C ASN A 390 -17.43 -50.62 -20.53
N GLU A 391 -16.34 -50.45 -19.76
CA GLU A 391 -16.19 -51.05 -18.44
C GLU A 391 -17.17 -50.43 -17.44
N LYS A 392 -17.35 -49.10 -17.49
CA LYS A 392 -18.34 -48.37 -16.71
C LYS A 392 -19.75 -48.86 -17.00
N LEU A 393 -20.05 -49.13 -18.26
CA LEU A 393 -21.34 -49.64 -18.71
C LEU A 393 -21.60 -51.06 -18.24
N ILE A 394 -20.58 -51.93 -18.28
CA ILE A 394 -20.63 -53.27 -17.70
C ILE A 394 -20.91 -53.20 -16.20
N ILE A 395 -20.19 -52.37 -15.44
CA ILE A 395 -20.38 -52.22 -13.99
C ILE A 395 -21.78 -51.67 -13.68
N MET A 396 -22.24 -50.66 -14.42
CA MET A 396 -23.56 -50.06 -14.25
C MET A 396 -24.68 -51.08 -14.54
N SER A 397 -24.52 -51.90 -15.58
CA SER A 397 -25.49 -52.96 -15.89
C SER A 397 -25.54 -54.05 -14.82
N ALA A 398 -24.39 -54.45 -14.28
CA ALA A 398 -24.31 -55.41 -13.19
C ALA A 398 -25.01 -54.89 -11.92
N LEU A 399 -24.84 -53.61 -11.59
CA LEU A 399 -25.49 -52.97 -10.43
C LEU A 399 -27.01 -52.85 -10.58
N PHE A 400 -27.51 -52.47 -11.76
CA PHE A 400 -28.95 -52.24 -11.99
C PHE A 400 -29.74 -53.46 -12.50
N SER A 401 -29.07 -54.58 -12.74
CA SER A 401 -29.72 -55.86 -13.06
C SER A 401 -30.82 -56.23 -12.04
N LYS A 402 -31.88 -56.90 -12.49
CA LYS A 402 -32.97 -57.31 -11.60
C LYS A 402 -32.47 -58.39 -10.63
N VAL A 403 -32.86 -58.25 -9.35
CA VAL A 403 -32.55 -59.21 -8.29
C VAL A 403 -33.47 -60.43 -8.45
N ASP A 404 -32.87 -61.60 -8.67
CA ASP A 404 -33.63 -62.84 -8.84
C ASP A 404 -34.06 -63.31 -7.45
N THR A 405 -35.36 -63.23 -7.20
CA THR A 405 -35.94 -63.85 -6.00
C THR A 405 -35.97 -65.34 -6.28
N GLY A 406 -35.29 -66.19 -5.51
CA GLY A 406 -35.23 -67.65 -5.75
C GLY A 406 -36.58 -68.41 -5.84
N LEU A 407 -37.70 -67.69 -5.72
CA LEU A 407 -39.09 -68.11 -5.94
C LEU A 407 -39.64 -67.78 -7.35
N VAL A 408 -39.18 -66.71 -7.99
CA VAL A 408 -39.59 -66.26 -9.33
C VAL A 408 -38.31 -66.15 -10.17
N LYS A 409 -38.09 -67.12 -11.06
CA LYS A 409 -37.04 -66.98 -12.08
C LYS A 409 -37.51 -65.96 -13.11
N THR A 410 -36.78 -64.87 -13.25
CA THR A 410 -37.02 -63.97 -14.37
C THR A 410 -36.22 -64.47 -15.56
N ASN A 411 -36.86 -65.22 -16.46
CA ASN A 411 -36.23 -65.70 -17.70
C ASN A 411 -36.08 -64.60 -18.77
N GLU A 412 -36.30 -63.34 -18.41
CA GLU A 412 -35.99 -62.20 -19.26
C GLU A 412 -34.71 -61.58 -18.74
N SER A 413 -33.59 -61.95 -19.35
CA SER A 413 -32.44 -61.06 -19.38
C SER A 413 -32.96 -59.70 -19.81
N VAL A 414 -32.86 -58.69 -18.95
CA VAL A 414 -33.12 -57.31 -19.36
C VAL A 414 -32.34 -57.10 -20.64
N ASP A 415 -33.04 -56.89 -21.75
CA ASP A 415 -32.42 -56.75 -23.06
C ASP A 415 -31.56 -55.50 -23.02
N LEU A 416 -30.26 -55.73 -22.80
CA LEU A 416 -29.29 -54.71 -22.46
C LEU A 416 -29.28 -53.66 -23.58
N ASP A 417 -29.43 -54.10 -24.83
CA ASP A 417 -29.49 -53.26 -26.03
C ASP A 417 -30.70 -52.31 -26.01
N SER A 418 -31.83 -52.69 -25.42
CA SER A 418 -33.03 -51.86 -25.31
C SER A 418 -32.84 -50.70 -24.33
N VAL A 419 -32.27 -50.98 -23.15
CA VAL A 419 -31.99 -49.95 -22.13
C VAL A 419 -30.83 -49.05 -22.56
N LEU A 420 -29.82 -49.63 -23.22
CA LEU A 420 -28.70 -48.89 -23.81
C LEU A 420 -29.15 -47.96 -24.93
N GLY A 421 -30.04 -48.42 -25.81
CA GLY A 421 -30.63 -47.60 -26.86
C GLY A 421 -31.42 -46.40 -26.31
N LEU A 422 -32.06 -46.54 -25.15
CA LEU A 422 -32.79 -45.45 -24.49
C LEU A 422 -31.86 -44.42 -23.82
N ILE A 423 -30.76 -44.86 -23.22
CA ILE A 423 -29.79 -43.98 -22.55
C ILE A 423 -28.94 -43.25 -23.60
N ALA A 424 -28.43 -43.95 -24.62
CA ALA A 424 -27.65 -43.35 -25.70
C ALA A 424 -28.45 -42.30 -26.50
N ARG A 425 -29.75 -42.54 -26.73
CA ARG A 425 -30.65 -41.59 -27.39
C ARG A 425 -30.91 -40.31 -26.59
N ASN A 426 -30.80 -40.36 -25.27
CA ASN A 426 -30.94 -39.18 -24.39
C ASN A 426 -29.62 -38.47 -24.07
N SER A 427 -28.49 -39.13 -24.26
CA SER A 427 -27.14 -38.56 -24.06
C SER A 427 -26.61 -37.77 -25.27
N GLY A 428 -27.25 -37.88 -26.44
CA GLY A 428 -26.87 -37.22 -27.68
C GLY A 428 -27.57 -35.88 -27.95
N LYS A 429 -27.84 -35.08 -26.91
CA LYS A 429 -28.38 -33.72 -27.03
C LYS A 429 -27.54 -32.71 -26.28
#